data_AF-A0A4Q9XN30-F1
#
_entry.id   AF-A0A4Q9XN30-F1
#
_cell.length_a   1.000
_cell.length_b   1.000
_cell.length_c   1.000
_cell.angle_alpha   90.00
_cell.angle_beta   90.00
_cell.angle_gamma   90.00
#
_symmetry.space_group_name_H-M   'P 1'
#
loop_
_entity.id
_entity.type
_entity.pdbx_description
1 polymer ?
#
loop_
_entity_poly.entity_id
_entity_poly.type
_entity_poly.pdbx_seq_one_letter_code
_entity_poly.pdbx_strand_id
1 'polypeptide(L)' 'MRSKLQKLALALLIAQLGGCASLGVQPWERDLLAKDEMALDAEGVDIGLDDHIYFSKEATSGGRSFAGGGCGCN' A
#
# COMPACT_ATOMS: atom_id res chain seq x y z
N MET A 1 19.71 -40.71 15.40
CA MET A 1 19.91 -40.13 14.05
C MET A 1 18.72 -39.27 13.59
N ARG A 2 17.47 -39.75 13.67
CA ARG A 2 16.27 -38.97 13.31
C ARG A 2 16.17 -37.58 13.97
N SER A 3 16.48 -37.46 15.26
CA SER A 3 16.45 -36.17 15.97
C SER A 3 17.50 -35.15 15.51
N LYS A 4 18.66 -35.60 14.99
CA LYS A 4 19.66 -34.70 14.41
C LYS A 4 19.21 -34.19 13.04
N LEU A 5 18.59 -35.06 12.25
CA LEU A 5 18.05 -34.72 10.93
C LEU A 5 16.87 -33.73 11.04
N GLN A 6 16.00 -33.90 12.04
CA GLN A 6 14.90 -32.97 12.32
C GLN A 6 15.41 -31.57 12.72
N LYS A 7 16.46 -31.49 13.55
CA LYS A 7 17.06 -30.21 13.92
C LYS A 7 17.69 -29.49 12.72
N LEU A 8 18.35 -30.24 11.84
CA LEU A 8 18.91 -29.71 10.58
C LEU A 8 17.82 -29.20 9.64
N ALA A 9 16.74 -29.96 9.47
CA ALA A 9 15.60 -29.54 8.65
C ALA A 9 14.93 -28.27 9.19
N LEU A 10 14.77 -28.16 10.51
CA LEU A 10 14.21 -26.97 11.14
C LEU A 10 15.11 -25.73 10.95
N ALA A 11 16.43 -25.89 11.11
CA ALA A 11 17.38 -24.80 10.89
C ALA A 11 17.36 -24.30 9.43
N LEU A 12 17.27 -25.22 8.47
CA LEU A 12 17.17 -24.87 7.04
C LEU A 12 15.86 -24.14 6.74
N LEU A 13 14.75 -24.56 7.35
CA LEU A 13 13.46 -23.88 7.20
C LEU A 13 13.52 -22.43 7.70
N ILE A 14 14.17 -22.21 8.85
CA ILE A 14 14.31 -20.88 9.47
C ILE A 14 15.17 -19.93 8.61
N ALA A 15 16.20 -20.45 7.96
CA ALA A 15 17.08 -19.65 7.09
C ALA A 15 16.34 -19.01 5.90
N GLN A 16 15.23 -19.63 5.45
CA GLN A 16 14.42 -19.14 4.32
C GLN A 16 13.46 -18.00 4.70
N LEU A 17 13.33 -17.64 5.99
CA LEU A 17 12.53 -16.48 6.40
C LEU A 17 13.26 -15.14 6.24
N GLY A 18 14.52 -15.15 5.79
CA GLY A 18 15.26 -13.93 5.46
C GLY A 18 14.70 -13.28 4.18
N GLY A 19 14.12 -12.09 4.30
CA GLY A 19 13.69 -11.27 3.17
C GLY A 19 14.76 -10.29 2.69
N CYS A 20 14.58 -9.74 1.49
CA CYS A 20 15.48 -8.78 0.84
C CYS A 20 15.46 -7.35 1.42
N ALA A 21 15.09 -7.18 2.70
CA ALA A 21 14.93 -5.87 3.31
C ALA A 21 16.22 -5.02 3.31
N SER A 22 17.40 -5.66 3.22
CA SER A 22 18.71 -5.01 3.15
C SER A 22 19.20 -4.73 1.72
N LEU A 23 18.48 -5.14 0.68
CA LEU A 23 18.87 -4.93 -0.73
C LEU A 23 18.38 -3.59 -1.30
N GLY A 24 17.65 -2.80 -0.50
CA GLY A 24 17.13 -1.49 -0.90
C GLY A 24 17.86 -0.32 -0.24
N VAL A 25 17.51 0.88 -0.70
CA VAL A 25 17.96 2.15 -0.11
C VAL A 25 17.34 2.36 1.28
N GLN A 26 18.11 2.98 2.17
CA GLN A 26 17.69 3.35 3.51
C GLN A 26 16.47 4.28 3.43
N PRO A 27 15.52 4.23 4.39
CA PRO A 27 14.29 5.03 4.33
C PRO A 27 14.53 6.53 4.07
N TRP A 28 15.57 7.12 4.67
CA TRP A 28 15.96 8.52 4.51
C TRP A 28 16.65 8.85 3.17
N GLU A 29 17.09 7.85 2.41
CA GLU A 29 17.65 8.06 1.07
C GLU A 29 16.57 8.21 -0.01
N ARG A 30 15.31 7.88 0.31
CA ARG A 30 14.18 8.04 -0.63
C ARG A 30 13.78 9.50 -0.86
N ASP A 31 14.15 10.39 0.04
CA ASP A 31 13.82 11.83 -0.03
C ASP A 31 14.53 12.55 -1.19
N LEU A 32 15.69 12.05 -1.63
CA LEU A 32 16.47 12.65 -2.72
C LEU A 32 15.91 12.38 -4.12
N LEU A 33 15.15 11.29 -4.28
CA LEU A 33 14.57 10.88 -5.57
C LEU A 33 13.06 11.10 -5.64
N ALA A 34 12.39 11.26 -4.50
CA ALA A 34 10.99 11.61 -4.43
C ALA A 34 10.82 13.07 -4.86
N LYS A 35 10.23 13.28 -6.04
CA LYS A 35 9.84 14.61 -6.50
C LYS A 35 8.41 14.91 -6.03
N ASP A 36 8.08 16.18 -5.90
CA ASP A 36 6.72 16.62 -5.56
C ASP A 36 5.65 16.05 -6.51
N GLU A 37 5.98 15.91 -7.79
CA GLU A 37 5.11 15.31 -8.83
C GLU A 37 4.81 13.81 -8.62
N MET A 38 5.51 13.13 -7.72
CA MET A 38 5.27 11.71 -7.39
C MET A 38 4.33 11.53 -6.18
N ALA A 39 3.84 12.62 -5.59
CA ALA A 39 2.84 12.54 -4.53
C ALA A 39 1.56 11.89 -5.05
N LEU A 40 0.86 11.13 -4.20
CA LEU A 40 -0.39 10.44 -4.56
C LEU A 40 -1.50 11.42 -4.98
N ASP A 41 -1.37 12.66 -4.57
CA ASP A 41 -2.27 13.78 -4.79
C ASP A 41 -1.59 14.94 -5.54
N ALA A 42 -0.53 14.66 -6.31
CA ALA A 42 0.22 15.69 -7.01
C ALA A 42 -0.61 16.49 -8.03
N GLU A 43 -1.62 15.87 -8.65
CA GLU A 43 -2.46 16.46 -9.68
C GLU A 43 -3.92 16.60 -9.22
N GLY A 44 -4.35 17.83 -8.95
CA GLY A 44 -5.68 18.12 -8.43
C GLY A 44 -6.81 17.78 -9.41
N VAL A 45 -6.56 17.88 -10.72
CA VAL A 45 -7.57 17.54 -11.74
C VAL A 45 -7.87 16.05 -11.73
N ASP A 46 -6.83 15.21 -11.63
CA ASP A 46 -6.98 13.76 -11.62
C ASP A 46 -7.71 13.29 -10.35
N ILE A 47 -7.38 13.86 -9.19
CA ILE A 47 -8.09 13.57 -7.93
C ILE A 47 -9.56 13.91 -8.04
N GLY A 48 -9.88 15.11 -8.53
CA GLY A 48 -11.26 15.58 -8.68
C GLY A 48 -12.06 14.73 -9.66
N LEU A 49 -11.43 14.27 -10.75
CA LEU A 49 -12.04 13.36 -11.71
C LEU A 49 -12.31 11.98 -11.07
N ASP A 50 -11.33 11.43 -10.37
CA ASP A 50 -11.49 10.16 -9.66
C ASP A 50 -12.57 10.25 -8.58
N ASP A 51 -12.65 11.37 -7.86
CA ASP A 51 -13.72 11.63 -6.89
C ASP A 51 -15.09 11.65 -7.56
N HIS A 52 -15.21 12.35 -8.69
CA HIS A 52 -16.44 12.42 -9.45
C HIS A 52 -16.88 11.04 -9.96
N ILE A 53 -15.95 10.24 -10.50
CA ILE A 53 -16.21 8.87 -10.97
C ILE A 53 -16.61 7.97 -9.80
N TYR A 54 -15.87 8.05 -8.68
CA TYR A 54 -16.13 7.25 -7.49
C TYR A 54 -17.51 7.56 -6.90
N PHE A 55 -17.84 8.84 -6.73
CA PHE A 55 -19.17 9.26 -6.29
C PHE A 55 -20.26 8.80 -7.27
N SER A 56 -20.06 8.96 -8.58
CA SER A 56 -21.05 8.53 -9.57
C SER A 56 -21.33 7.03 -9.54
N LYS A 57 -20.35 6.21 -9.16
CA LYS A 57 -20.48 4.75 -9.08
C LYS A 57 -20.97 4.26 -7.72
N GLU A 58 -20.54 4.92 -6.64
CA GLU A 58 -20.64 4.42 -5.27
C GLU A 58 -21.37 5.38 -4.32
N ALA A 59 -22.10 6.39 -4.83
CA ALA A 59 -22.84 7.38 -4.02
C ALA A 59 -23.83 6.76 -3.02
N THR A 60 -24.30 5.53 -3.25
CA THR A 60 -25.21 4.84 -2.33
C THR A 60 -24.49 4.18 -1.15
N SER A 61 -23.18 3.91 -1.26
CA SER A 61 -22.38 3.17 -0.28
C SER A 61 -21.61 4.05 0.72
N GLY A 62 -21.67 5.37 0.59
CA GLY A 62 -20.85 6.27 1.41
C GLY A 62 -19.54 6.60 0.71
N GLY A 63 -19.42 7.81 0.15
CA GLY A 63 -18.18 8.29 -0.45
C GLY A 63 -17.04 8.49 0.56
N ARG A 64 -15.88 8.95 0.10
CA ARG A 64 -14.65 9.19 0.89
C ARG A 64 -14.77 10.25 2.00
N SER A 65 -15.94 10.87 2.14
CA SER A 65 -16.22 11.97 3.07
C SER A 65 -17.29 11.59 4.09
N PHE A 66 -17.14 12.13 5.29
CA PHE A 66 -17.95 11.86 6.50
C PHE A 66 -19.45 12.19 6.36
N ALA A 67 -19.88 12.75 5.23
CA ALA A 67 -21.25 13.21 4.96
C ALA A 67 -21.80 12.78 3.58
N GLY A 68 -21.35 11.66 3.02
CA GLY A 68 -21.71 11.25 1.65
C GLY A 68 -22.41 9.91 1.54
N GLY A 69 -23.39 9.61 2.39
CA GLY A 69 -24.19 8.39 2.32
C GLY A 69 -25.59 8.62 1.75
N GLY A 70 -25.89 8.02 0.60
CA GLY A 70 -27.26 7.78 0.14
C GLY A 70 -27.86 8.86 -0.76
N CYS A 71 -28.57 8.40 -1.79
CA CYS A 71 -29.36 9.11 -2.83
C CYS A 71 -28.70 10.23 -3.67
N GLY A 72 -27.49 10.68 -3.36
CA GLY A 72 -26.75 11.61 -4.22
C GLY A 72 -27.24 13.06 -4.19
N CYS A 73 -28.03 13.45 -3.18
CA CYS A 73 -28.43 14.85 -2.97
C CYS A 73 -27.38 15.57 -2.11
N ASN A 74 -26.48 16.31 -2.76
CA ASN A 74 -25.72 17.41 -2.14
C ASN A 74 -26.35 18.73 -2.59
#